data_AF-A0A0Q4C2U2-F1
#
_entry.id   AF-A0A0Q4C2U2-F1
#
_cell.length_a   1.000
_cell.length_b   1.000
_cell.length_c   1.000
_cell.angle_alpha   90.00
_cell.angle_beta   90.00
_cell.angle_gamma   90.00
#
_symmetry.space_group_name_H-M   'P 1'
#
loop_
_entity.id
_entity.type
_entity.pdbx_description
1 polymer ?
#
loop_
_entity_poly.entity_id
_entity_poly.type
_entity_poly.pdbx_seq_one_letter_code
_entity_poly.pdbx_strand_id
1 'polypeptide(L)'
;MIHYFNSICEFRQVNPAIKGHSLRVSDPALGNIRDTLLDFKTELENRYPTFREVELSVKISKGFSNFPNVIYACILPPRQAIPNGIYTAICFDILGRGALVGCVESKITSKGLPTVNRAKPLHIDVDGASERTKYNNVFVNPKEFYYPLENDLELDRHITASLNLCFDYLKLS
;
A
#
# COMPACT_ATOMS: atom_id res chain seq x y z
N MET A 1 14.65 0.16 1.18
CA MET A 1 13.31 0.19 0.54
C MET A 1 13.25 -0.48 -0.83
N ILE A 2 14.19 -0.17 -1.74
CA ILE A 2 14.20 -0.66 -3.15
C ILE A 2 14.07 -2.18 -3.27
N HIS A 3 14.91 -2.93 -2.54
CA HIS A 3 14.93 -4.39 -2.62
C HIS A 3 13.55 -5.00 -2.34
N TYR A 4 12.91 -4.61 -1.23
CA TYR A 4 11.61 -5.11 -0.85
C TYR A 4 10.50 -4.72 -1.83
N PHE A 5 10.53 -3.48 -2.35
CA PHE A 5 9.59 -3.03 -3.37
C PHE A 5 9.66 -3.92 -4.61
N ASN A 6 10.87 -4.16 -5.11
CA ASN A 6 11.10 -4.97 -6.30
C ASN A 6 10.73 -6.44 -6.08
N SER A 7 11.11 -7.03 -4.94
CA SER A 7 10.75 -8.41 -4.59
C SER A 7 9.23 -8.63 -4.50
N ILE A 8 8.48 -7.65 -3.99
CA ILE A 8 7.01 -7.73 -3.94
C ILE A 8 6.40 -7.65 -5.36
N CYS A 9 6.96 -6.80 -6.23
CA CYS A 9 6.54 -6.71 -7.63
C CYS A 9 6.81 -8.02 -8.38
N GLU A 10 8.01 -8.58 -8.24
CA GLU A 10 8.41 -9.86 -8.84
C GLU A 10 7.51 -11.01 -8.40
N PHE A 11 7.23 -11.10 -7.09
CA PHE A 11 6.28 -12.08 -6.58
C PHE A 11 4.94 -11.99 -7.32
N ARG A 12 4.45 -10.77 -7.58
CA ARG A 12 3.16 -10.55 -8.23
C ARG A 12 3.20 -10.76 -9.74
N GLN A 13 4.35 -10.57 -10.39
CA GLN A 13 4.54 -10.96 -11.79
C GLN A 13 4.46 -12.49 -11.95
N VAL A 14 5.00 -13.25 -11.00
CA VAL A 14 4.90 -14.71 -10.97
C VAL A 14 3.51 -15.18 -10.53
N ASN A 15 2.86 -14.44 -9.63
CA ASN A 15 1.58 -14.79 -9.02
C ASN A 15 0.51 -13.69 -9.22
N PRO A 16 0.15 -13.35 -10.48
CA PRO A 16 -0.77 -12.27 -10.78
C PRO A 16 -2.13 -12.51 -10.12
N ALA A 17 -2.78 -11.44 -9.64
CA ALA A 17 -4.07 -11.57 -9.01
C ALA A 17 -5.18 -11.76 -10.07
N ILE A 18 -5.52 -13.01 -10.34
CA ILE A 18 -6.52 -13.39 -11.34
C ILE A 18 -7.86 -13.67 -10.65
N LYS A 19 -8.96 -13.20 -11.26
CA LYS A 19 -10.32 -13.47 -10.75
C LYS A 19 -10.58 -14.98 -10.68
N GLY A 20 -11.12 -15.42 -9.55
CA GLY A 20 -11.41 -16.84 -9.28
C GLY A 20 -10.19 -17.68 -8.85
N HIS A 21 -8.98 -17.13 -8.87
CA HIS A 21 -7.74 -17.84 -8.56
C HIS A 21 -7.02 -17.16 -7.40
N SER A 22 -7.50 -17.40 -6.17
CA SER A 22 -6.86 -16.88 -4.97
C SER A 22 -5.86 -17.88 -4.39
N LEU A 23 -4.65 -17.41 -4.08
CA LEU A 23 -3.67 -18.19 -3.34
C LEU A 23 -4.14 -18.37 -1.90
N ARG A 24 -4.09 -19.60 -1.39
CA ARG A 24 -4.39 -19.88 0.01
C ARG A 24 -3.22 -19.43 0.87
N VAL A 25 -3.48 -18.97 2.08
CA VAL A 25 -2.40 -18.61 3.02
C VAL A 25 -1.47 -19.79 3.36
N SER A 26 -1.94 -21.03 3.20
CA SER A 26 -1.11 -22.22 3.42
C SER A 26 -0.22 -22.59 2.24
N ASP A 27 -0.30 -21.86 1.13
CA ASP A 27 0.45 -22.17 -0.08
C ASP A 27 1.96 -21.97 0.15
N PRO A 28 2.81 -23.00 -0.08
CA PRO A 28 4.25 -22.89 0.09
C PRO A 28 4.91 -21.79 -0.74
N ALA A 29 4.31 -21.42 -1.89
CA ALA A 29 4.80 -20.32 -2.73
C ALA A 29 4.77 -18.96 -2.00
N LEU A 30 4.06 -18.85 -0.87
CA LEU A 30 3.95 -17.63 -0.08
C LEU A 30 5.04 -17.45 0.98
N GLY A 31 5.93 -18.42 1.19
CA GLY A 31 6.96 -18.34 2.23
C GLY A 31 7.79 -17.06 2.11
N ASN A 32 8.44 -16.87 0.96
CA ASN A 32 9.36 -15.76 0.73
C ASN A 32 8.67 -14.38 0.76
N ILE A 33 7.44 -14.27 0.25
CA ILE A 33 6.74 -12.98 0.22
C ILE A 33 6.30 -12.52 1.61
N ARG A 34 6.03 -13.45 2.54
CA ARG A 34 5.70 -13.10 3.93
C ARG A 34 6.86 -12.46 4.65
N ASP A 35 8.03 -13.09 4.53
CA ASP A 35 9.25 -12.59 5.14
C ASP A 35 9.62 -11.24 4.50
N THR A 36 9.56 -11.15 3.16
CA THR A 36 9.74 -9.89 2.43
C THR A 36 8.81 -8.78 2.93
N LEU A 37 7.53 -9.09 3.19
CA LEU A 37 6.57 -8.10 3.69
C LEU A 37 6.83 -7.71 5.14
N LEU A 38 7.27 -8.64 5.99
CA LEU A 38 7.69 -8.36 7.37
C LEU A 38 8.94 -7.48 7.39
N ASP A 39 9.93 -7.78 6.56
CA ASP A 39 11.14 -6.99 6.46
C ASP A 39 10.84 -5.61 5.86
N PHE A 40 9.93 -5.53 4.88
CA PHE A 40 9.46 -4.25 4.35
C PHE A 40 8.74 -3.41 5.40
N LYS A 41 7.93 -4.05 6.25
CA LYS A 41 7.30 -3.39 7.41
C LYS A 41 8.36 -2.81 8.34
N THR A 42 9.36 -3.61 8.72
CA THR A 42 10.44 -3.18 9.60
C THR A 42 11.25 -2.04 9.00
N GLU A 43 11.55 -2.09 7.70
CA GLU A 43 12.21 -1.00 6.97
C GLU A 43 11.41 0.31 7.05
N LEU A 44 10.09 0.25 6.85
CA LEU A 44 9.22 1.42 6.95
C LEU A 44 9.11 1.95 8.38
N GLU A 45 9.10 1.07 9.39
CA GLU A 45 9.09 1.47 10.81
C GLU A 45 10.41 2.13 11.23
N ASN A 46 11.54 1.66 10.70
CA ASN A 46 12.84 2.27 10.94
C ASN A 46 13.00 3.62 10.25
N ARG A 47 12.40 3.79 9.07
CA ARG A 47 12.50 5.04 8.29
C ARG A 47 11.51 6.10 8.73
N TYR A 48 10.33 5.69 9.20
CA TYR A 48 9.28 6.58 9.70
C TYR A 48 8.81 6.15 11.10
N PRO A 49 9.70 6.13 12.11
CA PRO A 49 9.31 5.79 13.47
C PRO A 49 8.38 6.86 14.06
N THR A 50 8.67 8.12 13.73
CA THR A 50 7.87 9.28 14.09
C THR A 50 7.72 10.21 12.89
N PHE A 51 6.69 11.05 12.91
CA PHE A 51 6.51 12.13 11.96
C PHE A 51 5.88 13.32 12.68
N ARG A 52 6.49 14.50 12.57
CA ARG A 52 6.16 15.67 13.41
C ARG A 52 6.05 15.29 14.91
N GLU A 53 7.06 14.59 15.42
CA GLU A 53 7.14 14.11 16.81
C GLU A 53 6.05 13.10 17.24
N VAL A 54 5.17 12.68 16.34
CA VAL A 54 4.12 11.71 16.61
C VAL A 54 4.53 10.32 16.16
N GLU A 55 4.37 9.32 17.03
CA GLU A 55 4.65 7.92 16.72
C GLU A 55 3.75 7.37 15.60
N LEU A 56 4.37 6.66 14.67
CA LEU A 56 3.69 5.99 13.58
C LEU A 56 3.70 4.47 13.80
N SER A 57 2.76 3.78 13.17
CA SER A 57 2.78 2.32 13.09
C SER A 57 2.60 1.84 11.67
N VAL A 58 3.23 0.72 11.30
CA VAL A 58 3.08 0.15 9.95
C VAL A 58 2.20 -1.09 9.99
N LYS A 59 1.26 -1.20 9.06
CA LYS A 59 0.45 -2.41 8.83
C LYS A 59 0.65 -2.89 7.41
N ILE A 60 0.74 -4.21 7.24
CA ILE A 60 0.93 -4.86 5.95
C ILE A 60 -0.19 -5.85 5.67
N SER A 61 -0.37 -6.19 4.40
CA SER A 61 -1.25 -7.27 3.97
C SER A 61 -0.79 -8.63 4.53
N LYS A 62 -1.64 -9.32 5.29
CA LYS A 62 -1.35 -10.67 5.85
C LYS A 62 -2.22 -11.79 5.28
N GLY A 63 -3.45 -11.46 4.86
CA GLY A 63 -4.47 -12.46 4.53
C GLY A 63 -5.00 -13.18 5.79
N PHE A 64 -6.12 -13.89 5.64
CA PHE A 64 -6.66 -14.74 6.70
C PHE A 64 -6.78 -16.19 6.20
N SER A 65 -7.70 -16.43 5.27
CA SER A 65 -7.84 -17.72 4.56
C SER A 65 -7.14 -17.69 3.19
N ASN A 66 -7.26 -16.57 2.49
CA ASN A 66 -6.60 -16.31 1.22
C ASN A 66 -5.57 -15.20 1.37
N PHE A 67 -4.50 -15.31 0.58
CA PHE A 67 -3.54 -14.24 0.42
C PHE A 67 -4.20 -13.07 -0.34
N PRO A 68 -3.96 -11.82 0.07
CA PRO A 68 -4.63 -10.68 -0.55
C PRO A 68 -4.28 -10.52 -2.03
N ASN A 69 -5.29 -10.22 -2.86
CA ASN A 69 -5.09 -9.90 -4.27
C ASN A 69 -4.30 -8.59 -4.46
N VAL A 70 -4.51 -7.63 -3.57
CA VAL A 70 -3.75 -6.38 -3.50
C VAL A 70 -2.86 -6.46 -2.28
N ILE A 71 -1.55 -6.47 -2.51
CA ILE A 71 -0.55 -6.37 -1.44
C ILE A 71 -0.41 -4.90 -1.08
N TYR A 72 -0.26 -4.60 0.21
CA TYR A 72 -0.07 -3.24 0.66
C TYR A 72 0.82 -3.14 1.89
N ALA A 73 1.38 -1.95 2.09
CA ALA A 73 1.87 -1.45 3.35
C ALA A 73 1.22 -0.09 3.65
N CYS A 74 0.74 0.12 4.87
CA CYS A 74 0.12 1.35 5.34
C CYS A 74 0.88 1.90 6.53
N ILE A 75 1.24 3.18 6.47
CA ILE A 75 1.87 3.93 7.55
C ILE A 75 0.77 4.74 8.24
N LEU A 76 0.49 4.41 9.49
CA LEU A 76 -0.67 4.86 10.25
C LEU A 76 -0.25 5.86 11.33
N PRO A 77 -0.80 7.08 11.32
CA PRO A 77 -0.80 7.95 12.50
C PRO A 77 -1.57 7.31 13.68
N PRO A 78 -1.42 7.82 14.91
CA PRO A 78 -2.10 7.27 16.07
C PRO A 78 -3.61 7.21 15.91
N ARG A 79 -4.22 6.17 16.50
CA ARG A 79 -5.67 5.91 16.49
C ARG A 79 -6.25 5.68 15.09
N GLN A 80 -5.42 5.61 14.05
CA GLN A 80 -5.84 5.23 12.71
C GLN A 80 -5.79 3.71 12.55
N ALA A 81 -6.73 3.18 11.79
CA ALA A 81 -6.76 1.77 11.41
C ALA A 81 -7.16 1.65 9.94
N ILE A 82 -6.66 0.61 9.27
CA ILE A 82 -7.01 0.32 7.87
C ILE A 82 -8.53 0.39 7.60
N PRO A 83 -9.40 -0.24 8.42
CA PRO A 83 -10.84 -0.20 8.18
C PRO A 83 -11.50 1.14 8.51
N ASN A 84 -10.85 2.06 9.24
CA ASN A 84 -11.45 3.31 9.67
C ASN A 84 -10.38 4.35 10.00
N GLY A 85 -9.73 4.91 8.98
CA GLY A 85 -8.68 5.90 9.21
C GLY A 85 -8.24 6.62 7.95
N ILE A 86 -7.37 7.60 8.17
CA ILE A 86 -6.64 8.36 7.16
C ILE A 86 -5.16 8.04 7.35
N TYR A 87 -4.50 7.59 6.29
CA TYR A 87 -3.13 7.09 6.38
C TYR A 87 -2.42 7.11 5.03
N THR A 88 -1.10 6.95 5.05
CA THR A 88 -0.33 6.77 3.81
C THR A 88 -0.30 5.30 3.44
N ALA A 89 -0.63 4.97 2.19
CA ALA A 89 -0.65 3.61 1.68
C ALA A 89 0.31 3.46 0.50
N ILE A 90 0.95 2.29 0.44
CA ILE A 90 1.70 1.75 -0.69
C ILE A 90 0.94 0.51 -1.13
N CYS A 91 0.22 0.59 -2.24
CA CYS A 91 -0.56 -0.52 -2.79
C CYS A 91 0.10 -1.04 -4.06
N PHE A 92 0.46 -2.32 -4.09
CA PHE A 92 1.14 -2.92 -5.23
C PHE A 92 0.16 -3.33 -6.33
N ASP A 93 0.57 -3.11 -7.58
CA ASP A 93 -0.16 -3.47 -8.78
C ASP A 93 -0.52 -4.97 -8.79
N ILE A 94 -1.72 -5.32 -9.25
CA ILE A 94 -2.18 -6.71 -9.30
C ILE A 94 -1.40 -7.62 -10.28
N LEU A 95 -0.60 -7.04 -11.18
CA LEU A 95 0.29 -7.75 -12.11
C LEU A 95 1.77 -7.54 -11.80
N GLY A 96 2.10 -6.83 -10.71
CA GLY A 96 3.50 -6.58 -10.32
C GLY A 96 4.23 -5.57 -11.20
N ARG A 97 3.52 -4.65 -11.84
CA ARG A 97 4.12 -3.56 -12.65
C ARG A 97 4.70 -2.41 -11.80
N GLY A 98 4.47 -2.43 -10.49
CA GLY A 98 4.87 -1.37 -9.57
C GLY A 98 3.89 -1.19 -8.42
N ALA A 99 3.76 0.04 -7.92
CA ALA A 99 2.84 0.39 -6.83
C ALA A 99 2.23 1.79 -7.00
N LEU A 100 1.07 1.97 -6.38
CA LEU A 100 0.39 3.25 -6.22
C LEU A 100 0.55 3.70 -4.78
N VAL A 101 1.03 4.93 -4.60
CA VAL A 101 1.36 5.48 -3.29
C VAL A 101 0.64 6.80 -3.06
N GLY A 102 0.15 7.01 -1.84
CA GLY A 102 -0.43 8.29 -1.45
C GLY A 102 -1.15 8.26 -0.11
N CYS A 103 -1.63 9.42 0.32
CA CYS A 103 -2.59 9.60 1.40
C CYS A 103 -3.94 9.03 0.96
N VAL A 104 -4.54 8.20 1.80
CA VAL A 104 -5.83 7.55 1.55
C VAL A 104 -6.77 7.73 2.73
N GLU A 105 -8.06 7.65 2.44
CA GLU A 105 -9.07 7.32 3.44
C GLU A 105 -9.44 5.83 3.36
N SER A 106 -9.89 5.26 4.48
CA SER A 106 -10.42 3.90 4.50
C SER A 106 -11.56 3.74 3.48
N LYS A 107 -11.44 2.74 2.62
CA LYS A 107 -12.51 2.31 1.72
C LYS A 107 -13.79 1.91 2.48
N ILE A 108 -13.66 1.34 3.68
CA ILE A 108 -14.80 0.84 4.47
C ILE A 108 -15.54 1.99 5.14
N THR A 109 -14.82 3.04 5.52
CA THR A 109 -15.38 4.20 6.22
C THR A 109 -14.78 5.46 5.64
N SER A 110 -15.37 5.93 4.54
CA SER A 110 -15.02 7.21 3.92
C SER A 110 -15.14 8.34 4.94
N LYS A 111 -14.19 9.26 4.91
CA LYS A 111 -14.09 10.46 5.74
C LYS A 111 -14.36 11.73 4.94
N GLY A 112 -14.73 11.60 3.67
CA GLY A 112 -15.00 12.72 2.77
C GLY A 112 -13.73 13.44 2.31
N LEU A 113 -12.59 12.76 2.26
CA LEU A 113 -11.38 13.35 1.70
C LEU A 113 -11.55 13.63 0.19
N PRO A 114 -10.90 14.68 -0.35
CA PRO A 114 -10.96 15.01 -1.77
C PRO A 114 -10.09 14.02 -2.57
N THR A 115 -10.61 12.81 -2.77
CA THR A 115 -9.90 11.75 -3.50
C THR A 115 -9.94 11.98 -5.01
N VAL A 116 -8.92 11.45 -5.69
CA VAL A 116 -8.76 11.55 -7.14
C VAL A 116 -9.38 10.32 -7.80
N ASN A 117 -10.35 10.55 -8.68
CA ASN A 117 -10.86 9.53 -9.58
C ASN A 117 -9.88 9.33 -10.74
N ARG A 118 -9.19 8.19 -10.79
CA ARG A 118 -8.20 7.88 -11.83
C ARG A 118 -8.89 7.36 -13.09
N ALA A 119 -8.72 8.08 -14.19
CA ALA A 119 -9.26 7.69 -15.49
C ALA A 119 -8.49 6.47 -16.06
N LYS A 120 -9.19 5.63 -16.83
CA LYS A 120 -8.61 4.49 -17.53
C LYS A 120 -7.99 4.92 -18.87
N PRO A 121 -6.94 4.22 -19.38
CA PRO A 121 -6.32 3.03 -18.81
C PRO A 121 -5.40 3.32 -17.62
N LEU A 122 -5.32 2.38 -16.67
CA LEU A 122 -4.43 2.48 -15.51
C LEU A 122 -3.15 1.68 -15.77
N HIS A 123 -1.98 2.31 -15.59
CA HIS A 123 -0.70 1.60 -15.69
C HIS A 123 -0.40 0.80 -14.42
N ILE A 124 -0.84 1.30 -13.26
CA ILE A 124 -0.86 0.60 -11.98
C ILE A 124 -2.30 0.38 -11.54
N ASP A 125 -2.75 -0.86 -11.50
CA ASP A 125 -4.09 -1.24 -11.07
C ASP A 125 -4.02 -1.89 -9.68
N VAL A 126 -4.60 -1.20 -8.70
CA VAL A 126 -4.70 -1.66 -7.31
C VAL A 126 -6.13 -2.03 -6.94
N ASP A 127 -7.01 -2.27 -7.92
CA ASP A 127 -8.25 -2.96 -7.67
C ASP A 127 -8.02 -4.47 -7.65
N GLY A 128 -8.30 -5.12 -6.52
CA GLY A 128 -8.27 -6.57 -6.47
C GLY A 128 -9.37 -7.18 -7.34
N ALA A 129 -9.31 -8.49 -7.53
CA ALA A 129 -10.20 -9.22 -8.44
C ALA A 129 -11.71 -9.26 -8.07
N SER A 130 -12.13 -8.58 -6.99
CA SER A 130 -13.53 -8.48 -6.55
C SER A 130 -14.02 -7.04 -6.51
N GLU A 131 -15.34 -6.84 -6.59
CA GLU A 131 -15.98 -5.52 -6.38
C GLU A 131 -15.74 -4.94 -4.97
N ARG A 132 -15.42 -5.82 -4.01
CA ARG A 132 -15.09 -5.42 -2.63
C ARG A 132 -13.67 -4.90 -2.49
N THR A 133 -12.80 -5.09 -3.47
CA THR A 133 -11.40 -4.63 -3.47
C THR A 133 -11.21 -3.57 -4.54
N LYS A 134 -11.68 -2.35 -4.25
CA LYS A 134 -11.66 -1.21 -5.17
C LYS A 134 -10.92 -0.07 -4.50
N TYR A 135 -9.66 0.09 -4.85
CA TYR A 135 -8.74 1.00 -4.16
C TYR A 135 -8.16 2.05 -5.10
N ASN A 136 -8.34 1.94 -6.42
CA ASN A 136 -7.74 2.89 -7.37
C ASN A 136 -8.11 4.36 -7.08
N ASN A 137 -9.28 4.62 -6.49
CA ASN A 137 -9.83 5.96 -6.32
C ASN A 137 -9.91 6.43 -4.86
N VAL A 138 -9.23 5.77 -3.91
CA VAL A 138 -9.28 6.18 -2.47
C VAL A 138 -8.15 7.12 -2.07
N PHE A 139 -7.34 7.56 -3.04
CA PHE A 139 -6.13 8.36 -2.83
C PHE A 139 -6.39 9.84 -3.03
N VAL A 140 -5.89 10.68 -2.14
CA VAL A 140 -5.90 12.14 -2.27
C VAL A 140 -4.83 12.62 -3.23
N ASN A 141 -3.63 12.03 -3.16
CA ASN A 141 -2.47 12.38 -3.99
C ASN A 141 -1.84 11.12 -4.59
N PRO A 142 -2.55 10.38 -5.47
CA PRO A 142 -2.02 9.17 -6.07
C PRO A 142 -0.78 9.46 -6.91
N LYS A 143 0.31 8.72 -6.68
CA LYS A 143 1.49 8.66 -7.57
C LYS A 143 1.85 7.22 -7.87
N GLU A 144 2.09 6.93 -9.13
CA GLU A 144 2.51 5.62 -9.62
C GLU A 144 4.04 5.51 -9.56
N PHE A 145 4.53 4.38 -9.09
CA PHE A 145 5.93 3.99 -9.08
C PHE A 145 6.06 2.66 -9.83
N TYR A 146 7.02 2.56 -10.74
CA TYR A 146 7.14 1.41 -11.64
C TYR A 146 8.26 0.46 -11.22
N TYR A 147 8.07 -0.82 -11.52
CA TYR A 147 9.12 -1.82 -11.46
C TYR A 147 9.97 -1.81 -12.75
N PRO A 148 11.30 -2.01 -12.66
CA PRO A 148 12.08 -2.03 -11.42
C PRO A 148 12.23 -0.63 -10.84
N LEU A 149 12.15 -0.51 -9.52
CA LEU A 149 12.50 0.71 -8.83
C LEU A 149 14.02 0.81 -8.77
N GLU A 150 14.61 1.80 -9.45
CA GLU A 150 16.07 1.98 -9.49
C GLU A 150 16.60 2.82 -8.33
N ASN A 151 15.79 3.76 -7.83
CA ASN A 151 16.08 4.57 -6.66
C ASN A 151 14.79 4.82 -5.86
N ASP A 152 14.90 5.02 -4.54
CA ASP A 152 13.75 5.26 -3.66
C ASP A 152 13.59 6.73 -3.24
N LEU A 153 14.39 7.67 -3.76
CA LEU A 153 14.34 9.08 -3.34
C LEU A 153 12.97 9.70 -3.63
N GLU A 154 12.44 9.49 -4.84
CA GLU A 154 11.14 10.01 -5.22
C GLU A 154 9.98 9.30 -4.51
N LEU A 155 10.18 8.03 -4.14
CA LEU A 155 9.22 7.26 -3.35
C LEU A 155 9.14 7.80 -1.92
N ASP A 156 10.29 7.98 -1.29
CA ASP A 156 10.44 8.53 0.05
C ASP A 156 9.84 9.94 0.14
N ARG A 157 10.19 10.83 -0.79
CA ARG A 157 9.61 12.18 -0.88
C ARG A 157 8.09 12.16 -0.98
N HIS A 158 7.54 11.24 -1.79
CA HIS A 158 6.10 11.15 -1.97
C HIS A 158 5.39 10.56 -0.74
N ILE A 159 6.02 9.61 -0.05
CA ILE A 159 5.54 9.11 1.24
C ILE A 159 5.51 10.25 2.26
N THR A 160 6.59 11.05 2.38
CA THR A 160 6.64 12.23 3.24
C THR A 160 5.54 13.24 2.90
N ALA A 161 5.32 13.55 1.62
CA ALA A 161 4.24 14.44 1.20
C ALA A 161 2.85 13.89 1.58
N SER A 162 2.67 12.59 1.47
CA SER A 162 1.43 11.90 1.84
C SER A 162 1.20 11.88 3.35
N LEU A 163 2.25 11.73 4.15
CA LEU A 163 2.20 11.84 5.61
C LEU A 163 1.83 13.26 6.05
N ASN A 164 2.38 14.29 5.41
CA ASN A 164 1.96 15.68 5.66
C ASN A 164 0.44 15.84 5.46
N LEU A 165 -0.10 15.38 4.33
CA LEU A 165 -1.55 15.42 4.08
C LEU A 165 -2.34 14.65 5.13
N CYS A 166 -1.89 13.46 5.53
CA CYS A 166 -2.53 12.67 6.58
C CYS A 166 -2.63 13.46 7.89
N PHE A 167 -1.53 14.09 8.30
CA PHE A 167 -1.46 14.87 9.54
C PHE A 167 -2.34 16.12 9.46
N ASP A 168 -2.31 16.82 8.33
CA ASP A 168 -3.12 18.02 8.13
C ASP A 168 -4.63 17.69 8.18
N TYR A 169 -5.06 16.60 7.55
CA TYR A 169 -6.46 16.15 7.63
C TYR A 169 -6.87 15.67 9.03
N LEU A 170 -5.94 15.03 9.75
CA LEU A 170 -6.17 14.57 11.12
C LEU A 170 -6.00 15.69 12.16
N LYS A 171 -5.54 16.88 11.74
CA LYS A 171 -5.19 18.00 12.62
C LYS A 171 -4.17 17.60 13.70
N LEU A 172 -3.20 16.78 13.30
CA LEU A 172 -2.07 16.39 14.13
C LEU A 172 -0.94 17.39 13.89
N SER A 173 -0.54 18.06 14.97
CA SER A 173 0.59 18.99 15.02
C SER A 173 1.90 18.23 15.08
#